data_AF-A0A8H6YAF3-F1
#
_entry.id   AF-A0A8H6YAF3-F1
#
_cell.length_a   1.000
_cell.length_b   1.000
_cell.length_c   1.000
_cell.angle_alpha   90.00
_cell.angle_beta   90.00
_cell.angle_gamma   90.00
#
_symmetry.space_group_name_H-M   'P 1'
#
loop_
_entity.id
_entity.type
_entity.pdbx_description
1 polymer ?
#
loop_
_entity_poly.entity_id
_entity_poly.type
_entity_poly.pdbx_seq_one_letter_code
_entity_poly.pdbx_strand_id
1 'polypeptide(L)'
;MQPCTTILSFLSLSKTEESLCKSPDDVLDAWEEYEWEYLEDNGFCGRCLEEARGLHRQAQQKFWDELPNLFDLPDWATLEQMRDTVTA
;
A
#
# COMPACT_ATOMS: atom_id res chain seq x y z
N MET A 1 -18.09 -18.86 7.68
CA MET A 1 -17.59 -17.75 6.84
C MET A 1 -17.98 -16.46 7.54
N GLN A 2 -17.03 -15.81 8.22
CA GLN A 2 -17.27 -14.53 8.89
C GLN A 2 -16.43 -13.44 8.24
N PRO A 3 -16.99 -12.23 8.05
CA PRO A 3 -16.36 -11.14 7.32
C PRO A 3 -15.31 -10.43 8.20
N CYS A 4 -14.17 -10.11 7.61
CA CYS A 4 -13.17 -9.26 8.25
C CYS A 4 -13.56 -7.80 8.01
N THR A 5 -14.35 -7.24 8.91
CA THR A 5 -14.60 -5.80 8.98
C THR A 5 -14.51 -5.35 10.43
N THR A 6 -13.53 -4.48 10.64
CA THR A 6 -13.66 -3.24 11.42
C THR A 6 -13.13 -3.24 12.87
N ILE A 7 -11.93 -2.65 12.98
CA ILE A 7 -11.54 -1.59 13.92
C ILE A 7 -11.16 -1.98 15.36
N LEU A 8 -9.86 -1.77 15.64
CA LEU A 8 -9.29 -1.14 16.84
C LEU A 8 -9.87 -1.56 18.19
N SER A 9 -9.69 -2.80 18.63
CA SER A 9 -9.86 -3.16 20.04
C SER A 9 -9.16 -4.46 20.44
N PHE A 10 -7.84 -4.62 20.23
CA PHE A 10 -7.07 -5.59 21.01
C PHE A 10 -5.64 -5.09 21.27
N LEU A 11 -5.52 -4.19 22.25
CA LEU A 11 -4.29 -4.06 23.04
C LEU A 11 -4.10 -5.33 23.88
N SER A 12 -3.61 -6.41 23.28
CA SER A 12 -2.94 -7.51 23.98
C SER A 12 -2.21 -8.47 23.03
N LEU A 13 -1.43 -7.93 22.09
CA LEU A 13 -0.23 -8.63 21.62
C LEU A 13 0.97 -7.89 22.18
N SER A 14 1.30 -8.20 23.43
CA SER A 14 2.57 -7.81 24.01
C SER A 14 3.68 -8.69 23.43
N LYS A 15 4.58 -8.06 22.68
CA LYS A 15 5.95 -8.52 22.41
C LYS A 15 6.08 -9.87 21.71
N THR A 16 5.97 -9.85 20.38
CA THR A 16 6.94 -10.39 19.41
C THR A 16 6.37 -10.12 18.01
N GLU A 17 7.21 -9.57 17.12
CA GLU A 17 6.95 -9.34 15.67
C GLU A 17 6.37 -7.97 15.26
N GLU A 18 7.08 -6.92 15.69
CA GLU A 18 7.23 -5.66 14.93
C GLU A 18 7.84 -5.95 13.55
N SER A 19 7.06 -6.23 12.51
CA SER A 19 7.62 -6.22 11.14
C SER A 19 6.65 -6.07 9.97
N LEU A 20 5.33 -6.24 10.14
CA LEU A 20 4.44 -6.23 8.95
C LEU A 20 3.66 -4.94 8.70
N CYS A 21 3.66 -3.99 9.63
CA CYS A 21 3.12 -2.67 9.36
C CYS A 21 4.29 -1.73 9.07
N LYS A 22 4.74 -1.76 7.81
CA LYS A 22 5.64 -0.76 7.27
C LYS A 22 5.01 0.66 7.49
N SER A 23 5.85 1.68 7.66
CA SER A 23 5.47 3.07 7.91
C SER A 23 4.65 3.66 6.74
N PRO A 24 3.98 4.82 6.90
CA PRO A 24 3.24 5.46 5.80
C PRO A 24 4.10 5.71 4.54
N ASP A 25 5.41 5.88 4.72
CA ASP A 25 6.38 6.06 3.64
C ASP A 25 6.52 4.79 2.76
N ASP A 26 6.11 3.64 3.30
CA ASP A 26 6.23 2.34 2.64
C ASP A 26 4.98 1.95 1.85
N VAL A 27 3.93 2.79 1.83
CA VAL A 27 2.74 2.56 1.00
C VAL A 27 3.09 2.55 -0.49
N LEU A 28 4.09 3.31 -0.90
CA LEU A 28 4.63 3.29 -2.27
C LEU A 28 5.70 2.22 -2.48
N ASP A 29 6.17 1.56 -1.41
CA ASP A 29 7.18 0.53 -1.53
C ASP A 29 6.57 -0.67 -2.26
N ALA A 30 7.27 -1.16 -3.28
CA ALA A 30 6.84 -2.35 -3.97
C ALA A 30 7.18 -3.54 -3.08
N TRP A 31 6.16 -4.26 -2.61
CA TRP A 31 6.43 -5.51 -1.93
C TRP A 31 7.13 -6.46 -2.89
N GLU A 32 8.34 -6.87 -2.54
CA GLU A 32 9.11 -7.82 -3.33
C GLU A 32 8.46 -9.21 -3.26
N GLU A 33 8.74 -10.07 -4.26
CA GLU A 33 8.11 -11.40 -4.32
C GLU A 33 8.36 -12.21 -3.04
N TYR A 34 9.54 -12.07 -2.43
CA TYR A 34 9.89 -12.76 -1.19
C TYR A 34 9.00 -12.37 0.01
N GLU A 35 8.45 -11.16 0.04
CA GLU A 35 7.53 -10.73 1.11
C GLU A 35 6.16 -11.39 0.95
N TRP A 36 5.73 -11.63 -0.29
CA TRP A 36 4.52 -12.41 -0.58
C TRP A 36 4.71 -13.90 -0.34
N GLU A 37 5.87 -14.45 -0.70
CA GLU A 37 6.26 -15.85 -0.42
C GLU A 37 6.30 -16.09 1.09
N TYR A 38 6.83 -15.14 1.89
CA TYR A 38 6.80 -15.23 3.34
C TYR A 38 5.38 -15.37 3.89
N LEU A 39 4.41 -14.61 3.36
CA LEU A 39 3.01 -14.77 3.78
C LEU A 39 2.45 -16.13 3.37
N GLU A 40 2.78 -16.62 2.18
CA GLU A 40 2.38 -17.96 1.73
C GLU A 40 2.92 -19.06 2.65
N ASP A 41 4.21 -19.00 2.98
CA ASP A 41 4.90 -19.93 3.88
C ASP A 41 4.36 -19.88 5.32
N ASN A 42 3.80 -18.75 5.74
CA ASN A 42 3.17 -18.56 7.06
C ASN A 42 1.67 -18.88 7.08
N GLY A 43 1.16 -19.57 6.05
CA GLY A 43 -0.17 -20.17 6.07
C GLY A 43 -1.30 -19.28 5.57
N PHE A 44 -0.99 -18.18 4.89
CA PHE A 44 -2.00 -17.41 4.16
C PHE A 44 -2.42 -18.20 2.92
N CYS A 45 -3.72 -18.41 2.73
CA CYS A 45 -4.19 -19.13 1.55
C CYS A 45 -4.09 -18.27 0.28
N GLY A 46 -4.00 -18.93 -0.88
CA GLY A 46 -3.85 -18.24 -2.17
C GLY A 46 -4.91 -17.16 -2.43
N ARG A 47 -6.17 -17.38 -2.03
CA ARG A 47 -7.22 -16.35 -2.16
C ARG A 47 -6.94 -15.10 -1.32
N CYS A 48 -6.48 -15.28 -0.08
CA CYS A 48 -6.14 -14.15 0.78
C CYS A 48 -4.94 -13.38 0.23
N LEU A 49 -3.94 -14.09 -0.33
CA LEU A 49 -2.79 -13.46 -0.97
C LEU A 49 -3.19 -12.66 -2.22
N GLU A 50 -4.04 -13.21 -3.08
CA GLU A 50 -4.56 -12.50 -4.25
C GLU A 50 -5.32 -11.23 -3.86
N GLU A 51 -6.18 -11.31 -2.84
CA GLU A 51 -6.92 -10.17 -2.33
C GLU A 51 -5.99 -9.12 -1.71
N ALA A 52 -5.00 -9.56 -0.93
CA ALA A 52 -3.99 -8.67 -0.35
C ALA A 52 -3.16 -7.95 -1.42
N ARG A 53 -2.70 -8.67 -2.47
CA ARG A 53 -2.03 -8.08 -3.63
C ARG A 53 -2.92 -7.04 -4.33
N GLY A 54 -4.21 -7.33 -4.44
CA GLY A 54 -5.21 -6.42 -5.00
C GLY A 54 -5.34 -5.13 -4.18
N LEU A 55 -5.52 -5.26 -2.87
CA LEU A 55 -5.64 -4.14 -1.94
C LEU A 55 -4.36 -3.30 -1.89
N HIS A 56 -3.20 -3.94 -1.88
CA HIS A 56 -1.90 -3.27 -1.89
C HIS A 56 -1.74 -2.37 -3.13
N ARG A 57 -2.02 -2.90 -4.32
CA ARG A 57 -1.98 -2.12 -5.57
C ARG A 57 -2.99 -0.97 -5.58
N GLN A 58 -4.19 -1.19 -5.04
CA GLN A 58 -5.20 -0.13 -4.95
C GLN A 58 -4.75 0.99 -4.00
N ALA A 59 -4.15 0.64 -2.85
CA ALA A 59 -3.60 1.60 -1.91
C ALA A 59 -2.43 2.40 -2.51
N GLN A 60 -1.51 1.72 -3.19
CA GLN A 60 -0.41 2.35 -3.94
C GLN A 60 -0.92 3.36 -4.94
N GLN A 61 -1.88 2.96 -5.80
CA GLN A 61 -2.42 3.86 -6.81
C GLN A 61 -3.12 5.06 -6.18
N LYS A 62 -3.96 4.83 -5.16
CA LYS A 62 -4.66 5.91 -4.47
C LYS A 62 -3.69 6.90 -3.84
N PHE A 63 -2.66 6.41 -3.15
CA PHE A 63 -1.66 7.27 -2.54
C PHE A 63 -0.87 8.04 -3.62
N TRP A 64 -0.49 7.36 -4.71
CA TRP A 64 0.16 7.99 -5.86
C TRP A 64 -0.69 9.11 -6.47
N ASP A 65 -1.99 8.89 -6.65
CA ASP A 65 -2.93 9.88 -7.19
C ASP A 65 -3.09 11.10 -6.26
N GLU A 66 -3.02 10.89 -4.94
CA GLU A 66 -3.11 11.95 -3.93
C GLU A 66 -1.76 12.67 -3.69
N LEU A 67 -0.64 12.07 -4.11
CA LEU A 67 0.71 12.54 -3.83
C LEU A 67 0.95 14.00 -4.24
N PRO A 68 0.54 14.47 -5.44
CA PRO A 68 0.77 15.88 -5.80
C PRO A 68 0.04 16.83 -4.85
N ASN A 69 -1.21 16.52 -4.52
CA ASN A 69 -2.03 17.35 -3.64
C ASN A 69 -1.44 17.42 -2.22
N LEU A 70 -0.78 16.36 -1.75
CA LEU A 70 -0.11 16.34 -0.44
C LEU A 70 1.01 17.39 -0.34
N PHE A 71 1.63 17.74 -1.47
CA PHE A 71 2.69 18.74 -1.56
C PHE A 71 2.22 20.07 -2.16
N ASP A 72 0.91 20.34 -2.12
CA ASP A 72 0.29 21.53 -2.73
C ASP A 72 0.60 21.69 -4.23
N LEU A 73 0.86 20.57 -4.92
CA LEU A 73 1.10 20.53 -6.37
C LEU A 73 -0.21 20.27 -7.13
N PRO A 74 -0.32 20.74 -8.39
CA PRO A 74 -1.39 20.34 -9.29
C PRO A 74 -1.41 18.84 -9.55
N ASP A 75 -2.52 18.32 -10.08
CA ASP A 75 -2.61 16.92 -10.49
C ASP A 75 -1.53 16.52 -11.51
N TRP A 76 -1.32 15.20 -11.64
CA TRP A 76 -0.32 14.62 -12.54
C TRP A 76 -0.47 15.09 -13.99
N ALA A 77 -1.70 15.21 -14.49
CA ALA A 77 -1.95 15.63 -15.87
C ALA A 77 -1.50 17.08 -16.12
N THR A 78 -1.72 17.96 -15.14
CA THR A 78 -1.27 19.35 -15.19
C THR A 78 0.25 19.44 -15.08
N LEU A 79 0.87 18.65 -14.21
CA LEU A 79 2.34 18.59 -14.09
C LEU A 79 3.01 18.10 -15.38
N GLU A 80 2.44 17.11 -16.05
CA GLU A 80 2.93 16.63 -17.35
C GLU A 80 2.85 17.71 -18.42
N GLN A 81 1.73 18.43 -18.51
CA GLN A 81 1.59 19.56 -19.43
C GLN A 81 2.64 20.65 -19.15
N MET A 82 2.86 21.01 -17.88
CA MET A 82 3.87 21.99 -17.50
C MET A 82 5.27 21.54 -17.94
N ARG A 83 5.65 20.28 -17.68
CA ARG A 83 6.93 19.71 -18.12
C ARG A 83 7.09 19.83 -19.64
N ASP A 84 6.08 19.45 -20.40
CA ASP A 84 6.15 19.41 -21.86
C ASP A 84 6.20 20.82 -22.49
N THR A 85 5.59 21.83 -21.85
CA THR A 85 5.74 23.24 -22.28
C THR A 85 7.12 23.83 -22.03
N VAL A 86 7.86 23.32 -21.04
CA VAL A 86 9.21 23.79 -20.71
C VAL A 86 10.27 23.16 -21.62
N THR A 87 10.01 21.97 -22.15
CA THR A 87 10.95 21.23 -23.01
C THR A 87 10.74 21.43 -24.50
N ALA A 88 9.73 22.22 -24.91
CA ALA A 88 9.42 22.61 -26.28
C ALA A 88 10.08 23.94 -26.68
#